data_AF-S0FVT9-F1
#
_entry.id   AF-S0FVT9-F1
#
_cell.length_a   1.000
_cell.length_b   1.000
_cell.length_c   1.000
_cell.angle_alpha   90.00
_cell.angle_beta   90.00
_cell.angle_gamma   90.00
#
_symmetry.space_group_name_H-M   'P 1'
#
loop_
_entity.id
_entity.type
_entity.pdbx_description
1 polymer ?
#
loop_
_entity_poly.entity_id
_entity_poly.type
_entity_poly.pdbx_seq_one_letter_code
_entity_poly.pdbx_strand_id
1 'polypeptide(L)'
;MLRISRILREADRPVTTARHHGRSGIVVIWNLTNRCNLSCPHCYTHATSKKLSNELDTRQCKSVIDDLARQNVMVLILSGGEPVLRPDLYELAAYARDKKILCALSTNGTLINDLHLRKILKSGIGYVGISIDGIGRNHDEFRGKQGAYAASLNAIRLCRDAGL
;
A
#
# COMPACT_ATOMS: atom_id res chain seq x y z
N MET A 1 6.69 -14.55 3.53
CA MET A 1 6.79 -14.20 2.10
C MET A 1 8.27 -14.14 1.75
N LEU A 2 8.76 -15.00 0.85
CA LEU A 2 10.17 -15.07 0.46
C LEU A 2 10.48 -13.93 -0.53
N ARG A 3 11.42 -13.03 -0.19
CA ARG A 3 11.89 -11.99 -1.13
C ARG A 3 13.04 -12.55 -1.95
N ILE A 4 12.73 -13.07 -3.14
CA ILE A 4 13.71 -13.67 -4.07
C ILE A 4 14.87 -12.71 -4.37
N SER A 5 14.59 -11.42 -4.55
CA SER A 5 15.62 -10.40 -4.78
C SER A 5 16.57 -10.20 -3.61
N ARG A 6 16.17 -10.53 -2.37
CA ARG A 6 17.04 -10.50 -1.19
C ARG A 6 17.94 -11.74 -1.17
N ILE A 7 17.38 -12.92 -1.43
CA ILE A 7 18.12 -14.18 -1.51
C ILE A 7 19.23 -14.10 -2.56
N LEU A 8 18.92 -13.55 -3.75
CA LEU A 8 19.90 -13.40 -4.83
C LEU A 8 21.03 -12.43 -4.47
N ARG A 9 20.76 -11.39 -3.68
CA ARG A 9 21.79 -10.44 -3.21
C ARG A 9 22.65 -11.00 -2.09
N GLU A 10 22.05 -11.79 -1.18
CA GLU A 10 22.75 -12.47 -0.08
C GLU A 10 23.65 -13.61 -0.58
N ALA A 11 23.28 -14.25 -1.71
CA ALA A 11 24.10 -15.27 -2.36
C ALA A 11 25.36 -14.71 -3.03
N ASP A 12 25.30 -13.49 -3.57
CA ASP A 12 26.41 -12.84 -4.30
C ASP A 12 27.34 -12.03 -3.38
N ARG A 13 26.84 -11.57 -2.22
CA ARG A 13 27.63 -10.93 -1.17
C ARG A 13 27.11 -11.37 0.21
N PRO A 14 27.84 -12.20 0.96
CA PRO A 14 27.42 -12.59 2.31
C PRO A 14 27.51 -11.36 3.24
N VAL A 15 26.41 -10.62 3.33
CA VAL A 15 26.25 -9.57 4.34
C VAL A 15 26.09 -10.28 5.68
N THR A 16 26.91 -9.94 6.68
CA THR A 16 26.70 -10.36 8.06
C THR A 16 25.27 -9.99 8.46
N THR A 17 24.40 -11.00 8.55
CA THR A 17 23.00 -10.81 8.87
C THR A 17 22.93 -10.20 10.26
N ALA A 18 22.59 -8.91 10.34
CA ALA A 18 22.13 -8.32 11.58
C ALA A 18 20.99 -9.21 12.09
N ARG A 19 21.14 -9.73 13.31
CA ARG A 19 20.15 -10.60 13.97
C ARG A 19 18.75 -10.04 13.74
N HIS A 20 17.90 -10.82 13.08
CA HIS A 20 16.46 -10.58 13.05
C HIS A 20 16.00 -10.47 14.51
N HIS A 21 15.70 -9.26 14.96
CA HIS A 21 15.14 -9.05 16.29
C HIS A 21 13.79 -9.76 16.32
N GLY A 22 13.71 -10.77 17.18
CA GLY A 22 12.62 -11.75 17.26
C GLY A 22 11.30 -11.14 17.74
N ARG A 23 10.62 -10.38 16.87
CA ARG A 23 9.21 -10.04 17.06
C ARG A 23 8.42 -10.57 15.88
N SER A 24 7.79 -11.73 16.07
CA SER A 24 6.64 -12.15 15.28
C SER A 24 5.52 -11.13 15.54
N GLY A 25 5.40 -10.12 14.70
CA GLY A 25 4.39 -9.08 14.83
C GLY A 25 3.14 -9.39 14.00
N ILE A 26 1.97 -9.03 14.51
CA ILE A 26 0.71 -9.13 13.78
C ILE A 26 0.75 -8.15 12.60
N VAL A 27 0.33 -8.64 11.43
CA VAL A 27 0.17 -7.83 10.22
C VAL A 27 -1.32 -7.75 9.89
N VAL A 28 -1.83 -6.54 9.70
CA VAL A 28 -3.22 -6.30 9.32
C VAL A 28 -3.26 -5.65 7.94
N ILE A 29 -4.07 -6.20 7.04
CA ILE A 29 -4.42 -5.57 5.76
C ILE A 29 -5.81 -4.97 5.91
N TRP A 30 -5.93 -3.67 5.70
CA TRP A 30 -7.18 -2.96 5.93
C TRP A 30 -7.66 -2.28 4.65
N ASN A 31 -8.86 -2.67 4.20
CA ASN A 31 -9.60 -1.98 3.14
C ASN A 31 -10.23 -0.68 3.68
N LEU A 32 -9.59 0.46 3.45
CA LEU A 32 -10.04 1.76 3.97
C LEU A 32 -11.23 2.35 3.23
N THR A 33 -11.44 1.94 1.99
CA THR A 33 -12.51 2.41 1.11
C THR A 33 -12.85 1.31 0.11
N ASN A 34 -14.07 1.31 -0.40
CA ASN A 34 -14.43 0.46 -1.55
C ASN A 34 -14.28 1.20 -2.88
N ARG A 35 -14.02 2.52 -2.84
CA ARG A 35 -13.91 3.34 -4.04
C ARG A 35 -12.61 3.02 -4.79
N CYS A 36 -12.69 2.66 -6.06
CA CYS A 36 -11.56 2.41 -6.94
C CYS A 36 -11.74 3.08 -8.31
N ASN A 37 -10.64 3.47 -8.94
CA ASN A 37 -10.61 4.04 -10.28
C ASN A 37 -10.37 3.00 -11.39
N LEU A 38 -10.46 1.70 -11.05
CA LEU A 38 -10.29 0.54 -11.93
C LEU A 38 -11.44 -0.46 -11.68
N SER A 39 -11.65 -1.39 -12.62
CA SER A 39 -12.73 -2.39 -12.58
C SER A 39 -12.21 -3.79 -12.92
N CYS A 40 -11.30 -4.28 -12.09
CA CYS A 40 -10.59 -5.54 -12.33
C CYS A 40 -11.53 -6.75 -12.12
N PRO A 41 -11.49 -7.78 -12.99
CA PRO A 41 -12.40 -8.93 -12.91
C PRO A 41 -12.14 -9.83 -11.69
N HIS A 42 -10.93 -9.80 -11.13
CA HIS A 42 -10.51 -10.60 -9.97
C HIS A 42 -10.67 -9.87 -8.63
N CYS A 43 -11.30 -8.68 -8.61
CA CYS A 43 -11.34 -7.83 -7.42
C CYS A 43 -12.19 -8.46 -6.30
N TYR A 44 -11.53 -8.95 -5.24
CA TYR A 44 -12.20 -9.62 -4.12
C TYR A 44 -13.13 -8.71 -3.32
N THR A 45 -12.93 -7.39 -3.33
CA THR A 45 -13.82 -6.43 -2.64
C THR A 45 -14.98 -5.99 -3.50
N HIS A 46 -15.03 -6.38 -4.78
CA HIS A 46 -15.97 -5.82 -5.76
C HIS A 46 -15.97 -4.28 -5.71
N ALA A 47 -14.78 -3.69 -5.71
CA ALA A 47 -14.60 -2.25 -5.66
C ALA A 47 -15.28 -1.57 -6.85
N THR A 48 -15.86 -0.40 -6.61
CA THR A 48 -16.56 0.38 -7.65
C THR A 48 -16.05 1.81 -7.66
N SER A 49 -16.44 2.61 -8.65
CA SER A 49 -16.13 4.05 -8.66
C SER A 49 -16.85 4.84 -7.56
N LYS A 50 -17.78 4.21 -6.83
CA LYS A 50 -18.60 4.86 -5.80
C LYS A 50 -18.07 4.54 -4.40
N LYS A 51 -18.15 5.55 -3.53
CA LYS A 51 -17.96 5.40 -2.09
C LYS A 51 -19.16 4.64 -1.52
N LEU A 52 -18.93 3.70 -0.61
CA LEU A 52 -20.04 3.09 0.15
C LEU A 52 -20.56 4.07 1.21
N SER A 53 -21.86 4.04 1.49
CA SER A 53 -22.50 4.91 2.48
C SER A 53 -22.05 4.63 3.91
N ASN A 54 -21.56 3.43 4.19
CA ASN A 54 -21.15 2.94 5.50
C ASN A 54 -19.62 2.85 5.69
N GLU A 55 -18.83 3.58 4.90
CA GLU A 55 -17.38 3.67 5.15
C GLU A 55 -17.10 4.48 6.42
N LEU A 56 -16.13 4.03 7.22
CA LEU A 56 -15.71 4.73 8.43
C LEU A 56 -15.20 6.14 8.11
N ASP A 57 -15.61 7.10 8.92
CA ASP A 57 -15.05 8.45 8.91
C ASP A 57 -13.63 8.47 9.52
N THR A 58 -12.95 9.61 9.42
CA THR A 58 -11.57 9.76 9.91
C THR A 58 -11.44 9.49 11.41
N ARG A 59 -12.42 9.90 12.23
CA ARG A 59 -12.38 9.70 13.69
C ARG A 59 -12.54 8.23 14.03
N GLN A 60 -13.49 7.55 13.39
CA GLN A 60 -13.70 6.11 13.53
C GLN A 60 -12.46 5.33 13.07
N CYS A 61 -11.83 5.73 11.97
CA CYS A 61 -10.59 5.11 11.53
C CYS A 61 -9.46 5.26 12.55
N LYS A 62 -9.29 6.44 13.16
CA LYS A 62 -8.31 6.65 14.23
C LYS A 62 -8.59 5.78 15.46
N SER A 63 -9.86 5.60 15.82
CA SER A 63 -10.26 4.68 16.90
C SER A 63 -9.85 3.25 16.60
N VAL A 64 -10.03 2.77 15.36
CA VAL A 64 -9.56 1.45 14.94
C VAL A 64 -8.04 1.36 15.05
N ILE A 65 -7.29 2.38 14.63
CA ILE A 65 -5.83 2.41 14.77
C ILE A 65 -5.41 2.33 16.25
N ASP A 66 -6.13 3.01 17.15
CA ASP A 66 -5.88 2.90 18.59
C ASP A 66 -6.09 1.47 19.11
N ASP A 67 -7.13 0.78 18.63
CA ASP A 67 -7.38 -0.63 18.97
C ASP A 67 -6.28 -1.54 18.43
N LEU A 68 -5.85 -1.35 17.17
CA LEU A 68 -4.75 -2.10 16.58
C LEU A 68 -3.44 -1.90 17.36
N ALA A 69 -3.17 -0.68 17.83
CA ALA A 69 -2.01 -0.38 18.66
C ALA A 69 -2.06 -1.13 20.00
N ARG A 70 -3.22 -1.17 20.66
CA ARG A 70 -3.44 -1.94 21.91
C ARG A 70 -3.21 -3.44 21.71
N GLN A 71 -3.49 -3.96 20.51
CA GLN A 71 -3.24 -5.35 20.15
C GLN A 71 -1.81 -5.63 19.67
N ASN A 72 -0.89 -4.66 19.79
CA ASN A 72 0.50 -4.78 19.34
C ASN A 72 0.63 -5.15 17.85
N VAL A 73 -0.26 -4.62 17.01
CA VAL A 73 -0.12 -4.74 15.56
C VAL A 73 1.16 -4.03 15.13
N MET A 74 2.02 -4.77 14.42
CA MET A 74 3.33 -4.30 14.01
C MET A 74 3.27 -3.59 12.67
N VAL A 75 2.52 -4.15 11.71
CA VAL A 75 2.40 -3.62 10.35
C VAL A 75 0.94 -3.47 9.98
N LEU A 76 0.59 -2.28 9.51
CA LEU A 76 -0.70 -1.98 8.91
C LEU A 76 -0.52 -1.69 7.42
N ILE A 77 -1.07 -2.57 6.59
CA ILE A 77 -1.12 -2.41 5.13
C ILE A 77 -2.42 -1.70 4.77
N LEU A 78 -2.30 -0.43 4.40
CA LEU A 78 -3.40 0.41 3.96
C LEU A 78 -3.76 0.03 2.52
N SER A 79 -4.98 -0.45 2.32
CA SER A 79 -5.50 -1.03 1.08
C SER A 79 -6.96 -0.63 0.87
N GLY A 80 -7.69 -1.41 0.08
CA GLY A 80 -9.11 -1.24 -0.25
C GLY A 80 -9.30 -0.37 -1.48
N GLY A 81 -10.32 -0.67 -2.28
CA GLY A 81 -10.59 0.02 -3.55
C GLY A 81 -9.29 0.48 -4.22
N GLU A 82 -9.14 1.80 -4.32
CA GLU A 82 -7.84 2.45 -4.42
C GLU A 82 -7.64 3.40 -3.21
N PRO A 83 -6.69 3.13 -2.30
CA PRO A 83 -6.52 3.94 -1.09
C PRO A 83 -6.13 5.39 -1.39
N VAL A 84 -5.41 5.65 -2.49
CA VAL A 84 -4.99 7.01 -2.87
C VAL A 84 -6.20 7.92 -3.17
N LEU A 85 -7.37 7.35 -3.46
CA LEU A 85 -8.60 8.13 -3.61
C LEU A 85 -9.15 8.62 -2.26
N ARG A 86 -8.75 8.04 -1.13
CA ARG A 86 -9.28 8.44 0.18
C ARG A 86 -8.61 9.74 0.67
N PRO A 87 -9.36 10.83 0.95
CA PRO A 87 -8.76 12.15 1.23
C PRO A 87 -7.83 12.19 2.46
N ASP A 88 -8.15 11.41 3.49
CA ASP A 88 -7.45 11.33 4.78
C ASP A 88 -6.42 10.19 4.85
N LEU A 89 -6.11 9.50 3.74
CA LEU A 89 -5.16 8.38 3.72
C LEU A 89 -3.84 8.70 4.45
N TYR A 90 -3.22 9.82 4.09
CA TYR A 90 -1.90 10.20 4.58
C TYR A 90 -1.93 10.66 6.04
N GLU A 91 -3.07 11.20 6.49
CA GLU A 91 -3.31 11.53 7.89
C GLU A 91 -3.43 10.25 8.73
N LEU A 92 -4.18 9.26 8.25
CA LEU A 92 -4.33 7.97 8.92
C LEU A 92 -3.00 7.21 9.01
N ALA A 93 -2.20 7.23 7.93
CA ALA A 93 -0.86 6.64 7.93
C ALA A 93 0.08 7.33 8.95
N ALA A 94 0.08 8.67 9.00
CA ALA A 94 0.87 9.40 9.98
C ALA A 94 0.41 9.10 11.42
N TYR A 95 -0.90 9.02 11.65
CA TYR A 95 -1.46 8.67 12.95
C TYR A 95 -1.04 7.27 13.40
N ALA A 96 -1.11 6.26 12.52
CA ALA A 96 -0.66 4.90 12.82
C ALA A 96 0.84 4.83 13.13
N ARG A 97 1.68 5.57 12.39
CA ARG A 97 3.11 5.72 12.68
C ARG A 97 3.35 6.32 14.07
N ASP A 98 2.59 7.35 14.45
CA ASP A 98 2.72 7.98 15.76
C ASP A 98 2.34 7.00 16.89
N LYS A 99 1.44 6.04 16.60
CA LYS A 99 1.12 4.89 17.45
C LYS A 99 2.12 3.71 17.36
N LYS A 100 3.26 3.93 16.72
CA LYS A 100 4.36 2.96 16.53
C LYS A 100 3.99 1.74 15.67
N ILE A 101 2.95 1.86 14.83
CA ILE A 101 2.61 0.85 13.83
C ILE A 101 3.31 1.22 12.52
N LEU A 102 4.02 0.27 11.91
CA LEU A 102 4.64 0.48 10.61
C LEU A 102 3.58 0.47 9.52
N CYS A 103 3.59 1.47 8.64
CA CYS A 103 2.64 1.54 7.54
C CYS A 103 3.25 1.09 6.21
N ALA A 104 2.48 0.30 5.49
CA ALA A 104 2.69 -0.05 4.10
C ALA A 104 1.46 0.35 3.29
N LEU A 105 1.63 0.67 2.01
CA LEU A 105 0.55 1.01 1.09
C LEU A 105 0.42 -0.08 0.01
N SER A 106 -0.79 -0.57 -0.23
CA SER A 106 -1.12 -1.43 -1.35
C SER A 106 -2.01 -0.67 -2.33
N THR A 107 -1.51 -0.36 -3.52
CA THR A 107 -2.17 0.53 -4.49
C THR A 107 -2.10 -0.06 -5.90
N ASN A 108 -3.04 0.32 -6.76
CA ASN A 108 -2.94 0.08 -8.20
C ASN A 108 -1.83 0.93 -8.86
N GLY A 109 -1.34 1.98 -8.19
CA GLY A 109 -0.23 2.81 -8.66
C GLY A 109 -0.61 3.87 -9.70
N THR A 110 -1.77 3.77 -10.33
CA THR A 110 -2.14 4.63 -11.48
C THR A 110 -2.31 6.11 -11.14
N LEU A 111 -2.45 6.45 -9.86
CA LEU A 111 -2.58 7.82 -9.36
C LEU A 111 -1.28 8.37 -8.75
N ILE A 112 -0.27 7.54 -8.53
CA ILE A 112 0.97 7.97 -7.88
C ILE A 112 1.76 8.86 -8.83
N ASN A 113 1.89 10.12 -8.42
CA ASN A 113 2.69 11.17 -9.05
C ASN A 113 3.54 11.85 -7.97
N ASP A 114 4.31 12.88 -8.32
CA ASP A 114 5.19 13.58 -7.37
C ASP A 114 4.46 14.15 -6.15
N LEU A 115 3.21 14.61 -6.33
CA LEU A 115 2.39 15.12 -5.23
C LEU A 115 2.06 13.99 -4.24
N HIS A 116 1.58 12.85 -4.74
CA HIS A 116 1.26 11.70 -3.90
C HIS A 116 2.52 11.11 -3.26
N LEU A 117 3.63 11.03 -3.99
CA LEU A 117 4.92 10.57 -3.48
C LEU A 117 5.38 11.42 -2.29
N ARG A 118 5.35 12.75 -2.40
CA ARG A 118 5.67 13.65 -1.28
C ARG A 118 4.78 13.39 -0.06
N LYS A 119 3.49 13.16 -0.27
CA LYS A 119 2.55 12.85 0.82
C LYS A 119 2.85 11.48 1.47
N ILE A 120 3.17 10.46 0.68
CA ILE A 120 3.58 9.12 1.14
C ILE A 120 4.81 9.20 2.06
N LEU A 121 5.84 9.89 1.60
CA LEU A 121 7.09 10.08 2.36
C LEU A 121 6.82 10.83 3.66
N LYS A 122 6.09 11.95 3.59
CA LYS A 122 5.75 12.77 4.77
C LYS A 122 4.91 12.01 5.80
N SER A 123 4.01 11.13 5.36
CA SER A 123 3.19 10.31 6.26
C SER A 123 3.99 9.19 6.93
N GLY A 124 5.21 8.90 6.46
CA GLY A 124 6.06 7.83 7.00
C GLY A 124 5.63 6.42 6.59
N ILE A 125 4.98 6.30 5.42
CA ILE A 125 4.77 5.00 4.79
C ILE A 125 6.14 4.49 4.33
N GLY A 126 6.55 3.33 4.82
CA GLY A 126 7.88 2.77 4.59
C GLY A 126 7.95 1.73 3.46
N TYR A 127 6.82 1.39 2.85
CA TYR A 127 6.76 0.43 1.74
C TYR A 127 5.51 0.68 0.89
N VAL A 128 5.66 0.63 -0.44
CA VAL A 128 4.57 0.75 -1.39
C VAL A 128 4.54 -0.46 -2.32
N GLY A 129 3.52 -1.30 -2.17
CA GLY A 129 3.20 -2.38 -3.09
C GLY A 129 2.34 -1.88 -4.25
N ILE A 130 2.87 -1.98 -5.47
CA ILE A 130 2.17 -1.59 -6.69
C ILE A 130 1.76 -2.87 -7.44
N SER A 131 0.47 -2.95 -7.72
CA SER A 131 -0.18 -4.03 -8.44
C SER A 131 0.22 -4.08 -9.92
N ILE A 132 0.77 -5.20 -10.39
CA ILE A 132 1.11 -5.48 -11.80
C ILE A 132 0.69 -6.91 -12.16
N ASP A 133 -0.31 -7.07 -13.03
CA ASP A 133 -0.82 -8.39 -13.44
C ASP A 133 -0.60 -8.73 -14.93
N GLY A 134 0.37 -8.08 -15.57
CA GLY A 134 0.65 -8.29 -16.98
C GLY A 134 1.66 -7.29 -17.51
N ILE A 135 2.05 -7.46 -18.77
CA ILE A 135 2.95 -6.56 -19.47
C ILE A 135 2.15 -5.77 -20.50
N GLY A 136 2.30 -4.44 -20.50
CA GLY A 136 1.68 -3.55 -21.48
C GLY A 136 0.16 -3.71 -21.51
N ARG A 137 -0.37 -3.96 -22.71
CA ARG A 137 -1.81 -4.09 -22.97
C ARG A 137 -2.49 -5.19 -22.14
N ASN A 138 -1.79 -6.29 -21.82
CA ASN A 138 -2.36 -7.36 -21.02
C ASN A 138 -2.74 -6.88 -19.61
N HIS A 139 -1.91 -6.01 -19.02
CA HIS A 139 -2.23 -5.40 -17.73
C HIS A 139 -3.40 -4.42 -17.85
N ASP A 140 -3.41 -3.59 -18.90
CA ASP A 140 -4.47 -2.62 -19.14
C ASP A 140 -5.84 -3.29 -19.27
N GLU A 141 -5.91 -4.36 -20.07
CA GLU A 141 -7.13 -5.16 -20.26
C GLU A 141 -7.55 -5.84 -18.96
N PHE A 142 -6.61 -6.48 -18.26
CA PHE A 142 -6.91 -7.16 -17.00
C PHE A 142 -7.34 -6.19 -15.88
N ARG A 143 -6.84 -4.96 -15.86
CA ARG A 143 -7.20 -3.94 -14.88
C ARG A 143 -8.37 -3.06 -15.33
N GLY A 144 -8.85 -3.22 -16.56
CA GLY A 144 -10.00 -2.49 -17.12
C GLY A 144 -9.72 -1.02 -17.42
N LYS A 145 -8.47 -0.65 -17.68
CA LYS A 145 -8.09 0.74 -18.02
C LYS A 145 -6.86 0.81 -18.91
N GLN A 146 -7.01 1.42 -20.07
CA GLN A 146 -5.89 1.73 -20.96
C GLN A 146 -4.90 2.70 -20.29
N GLY A 147 -3.60 2.42 -20.43
CA GLY A 147 -2.51 3.19 -19.83
C GLY A 147 -2.25 2.87 -18.35
N ALA A 148 -2.97 1.93 -17.75
CA ALA A 148 -2.73 1.52 -16.37
C ALA A 148 -1.31 1.00 -16.17
N TYR A 149 -0.81 0.16 -17.10
CA TYR A 149 0.54 -0.39 -17.04
C TYR A 149 1.61 0.70 -16.99
N ALA A 150 1.52 1.68 -17.90
CA ALA A 150 2.47 2.77 -17.98
C ALA A 150 2.45 3.63 -16.71
N ALA A 151 1.25 3.92 -16.18
CA ALA A 151 1.08 4.69 -14.95
C ALA A 151 1.63 3.95 -13.72
N SER A 152 1.32 2.66 -13.58
CA SER A 152 1.82 1.82 -12.48
C SER A 152 3.34 1.65 -12.56
N LEU A 153 3.91 1.53 -13.76
CA LEU A 153 5.37 1.45 -13.94
C LEU A 153 6.06 2.78 -13.63
N ASN A 154 5.43 3.93 -13.97
CA ASN A 154 5.90 5.25 -13.56
C ASN A 154 5.91 5.37 -12.03
N ALA A 155 4.85 4.93 -11.36
CA ALA A 155 4.77 4.90 -9.91
C ALA A 155 5.87 4.07 -9.26
N ILE A 156 6.20 2.89 -9.83
CA ILE A 156 7.31 2.05 -9.36
C ILE A 156 8.64 2.81 -9.43
N ARG A 157 8.90 3.50 -10.55
CA ARG A 157 10.14 4.28 -10.72
C ARG A 157 10.22 5.43 -9.72
N LEU A 158 9.13 6.19 -9.57
CA LEU A 158 9.03 7.29 -8.60
C LEU A 158 9.32 6.82 -7.17
N CYS A 159 8.70 5.72 -6.73
CA CYS A 159 8.93 5.17 -5.40
C CYS A 159 10.39 4.69 -5.23
N ARG A 160 10.92 3.95 -6.20
CA ARG A 160 12.31 3.46 -6.19
C ARG A 160 13.30 4.61 -6.08
N ASP A 161 13.14 5.64 -6.90
CA ASP A 161 14.07 6.78 -6.96
C ASP A 161 14.01 7.63 -5.68
N ALA A 162 12.91 7.56 -4.94
CA ALA A 162 12.75 8.14 -3.60
C ALA A 162 13.22 7.24 -2.44
N GLY A 163 13.72 6.04 -2.73
CA GLY A 163 14.24 5.10 -1.72
C GLY A 163 13.16 4.28 -0.99
N LEU A 164 11.98 4.10 -1.59
CA LEU A 164 10.90 3.22 -1.11
C LEU A 164 10.98 1.80 -1.68
#